data_AF-A0A1B2DJ13-F1
#
_entry.id   AF-A0A1B2DJ13-F1
#
_cell.length_a   1.000
_cell.length_b   1.000
_cell.length_c   1.000
_cell.angle_alpha   90.00
_cell.angle_beta   90.00
_cell.angle_gamma   90.00
#
_symmetry.space_group_name_H-M   'P 1'
#
loop_
_entity.id
_entity.type
_entity.pdbx_description
1 polymer ?
#
loop_
_entity_poly.entity_id
_entity_poly.type
_entity_poly.pdbx_seq_one_letter_code
_entity_poly.pdbx_strand_id
1 'polypeptide(L)'
;MANIKRKANVGDRIKIADASSSFGAYGVGEDFSVTKVDSIGVNVDKHAEVWGSNGIYVPHGKYDVIENAKEAVVLDEKITVLPDEKLGGIQREYNEVKRKAAVGECIKIVAAVNALGHYANGDVFTVTESRRGSARFNVKPTPTCQDGVFFAFDHEYVVLEPTDIVRIDGERFRMVDRKAAVGERIIVTDIGGKSYASGGYFFRLGDVAVALYGGDNDICANFHGGERWVANCAYNVLEPLATVATPTVTTGIPLTELSAKVSALETQVSGLTDALAKMTVQLRVVREDIVLIEEGVTADIKRLDATSGIVSYTPTVTRDDIVERAKADIDGLRGGSRECGKYVYNHYGVNADFIVNREKRTVVCLLRGYQSGDIYAKGIAKCAPGDVFNSHIGRAIALRRALGLEVPAEYYNAPKPTEVRVGDVVEYENASLEVLPSGDYRALWPSGTATVDSYVARHAVLVDDSREAHESSEEVTK
;
A
#
# COMPACT_ATOMS: atom_id res chain seq x y z
N MET A 1 0.63 -22.96 -1.37
CA MET A 1 2.10 -22.64 -1.40
C MET A 1 2.74 -23.01 -2.74
N ALA A 2 3.42 -22.06 -3.39
CA ALA A 2 4.18 -22.30 -4.61
C ALA A 2 5.69 -22.19 -4.32
N ASN A 3 6.48 -23.16 -4.78
CA ASN A 3 7.95 -23.10 -4.71
C ASN A 3 8.44 -22.29 -5.91
N ILE A 4 9.09 -21.15 -5.66
CA ILE A 4 9.56 -20.26 -6.70
C ILE A 4 11.08 -20.16 -6.66
N LYS A 5 11.70 -20.35 -7.82
CA LYS A 5 13.14 -20.15 -8.00
C LYS A 5 13.47 -18.66 -8.12
N ARG A 6 13.60 -18.01 -6.97
CA ARG A 6 14.16 -16.65 -6.85
C ARG A 6 15.13 -16.56 -5.67
N LYS A 7 15.90 -15.47 -5.60
CA LYS A 7 16.70 -15.17 -4.40
C LYS A 7 15.75 -14.85 -3.24
N ALA A 8 16.03 -15.40 -2.05
CA ALA A 8 15.28 -15.11 -0.84
C ALA A 8 15.72 -13.78 -0.22
N ASN A 9 14.77 -13.11 0.43
CA ASN A 9 14.97 -11.95 1.28
C ASN A 9 15.00 -12.38 2.76
N VAL A 10 15.48 -11.51 3.64
CA VAL A 10 15.38 -11.74 5.10
C VAL A 10 13.90 -11.84 5.48
N GLY A 11 13.53 -12.89 6.19
CA GLY A 11 12.15 -13.21 6.56
C GLY A 11 11.41 -14.16 5.59
N ASP A 12 11.96 -14.43 4.40
CA ASP A 12 11.38 -15.44 3.51
C ASP A 12 11.52 -16.85 4.11
N ARG A 13 10.52 -17.71 3.85
CA ARG A 13 10.67 -19.15 4.05
C ARG A 13 11.23 -19.79 2.79
N ILE A 14 12.21 -20.66 2.96
CA ILE A 14 12.82 -21.40 1.87
C ILE A 14 12.67 -22.90 2.08
N LYS A 15 12.59 -23.65 1.00
CA LYS A 15 12.64 -25.12 1.00
C LYS A 15 13.92 -25.57 0.30
N ILE A 16 14.68 -26.46 0.93
CA ILE A 16 15.91 -26.99 0.33
C ILE A 16 15.54 -27.84 -0.89
N ALA A 17 16.00 -27.40 -2.05
CA ALA A 17 15.83 -28.10 -3.32
C ALA A 17 16.99 -29.07 -3.59
N ASP A 18 18.17 -28.78 -3.04
CA ASP A 18 19.38 -29.57 -3.23
C ASP A 18 20.33 -29.46 -2.01
N ALA A 19 20.65 -30.60 -1.40
CA ALA A 19 21.49 -30.70 -0.22
C ALA A 19 22.93 -31.18 -0.51
N SER A 20 23.36 -31.22 -1.78
CA SER A 20 24.68 -31.75 -2.19
C SER A 20 25.87 -31.05 -1.52
N SER A 21 25.66 -29.83 -1.01
CA SER A 21 26.68 -28.95 -0.41
C SER A 21 26.50 -28.80 1.10
N SER A 22 25.59 -29.55 1.72
CA SER A 22 25.18 -29.37 3.10
C SER A 22 26.13 -29.97 4.13
N PHE A 23 26.98 -30.93 3.73
CA PHE A 23 27.77 -31.77 4.65
C PHE A 23 26.93 -32.35 5.81
N GLY A 24 25.64 -32.63 5.58
CA GLY A 24 24.72 -33.16 6.59
C GLY A 24 24.02 -32.12 7.47
N ALA A 25 24.26 -30.82 7.25
CA ALA A 25 23.65 -29.74 8.04
C ALA A 25 22.15 -29.55 7.75
N TYR A 26 21.71 -29.89 6.54
CA TYR A 26 20.32 -29.79 6.09
C TYR A 26 20.00 -30.81 4.99
N GLY A 27 18.75 -31.26 4.93
CA GLY A 27 18.26 -32.26 3.97
C GLY A 27 17.40 -31.65 2.85
N VAL A 28 17.32 -32.34 1.70
CA VAL A 28 16.39 -31.96 0.63
C VAL A 28 14.96 -32.06 1.15
N GLY A 29 14.18 -31.00 0.94
CA GLY A 29 12.80 -30.89 1.40
C GLY A 29 12.63 -30.27 2.79
N GLU A 30 13.70 -30.05 3.55
CA GLU A 30 13.63 -29.26 4.80
C GLU A 30 13.32 -27.79 4.49
N ASP A 31 12.53 -27.14 5.35
CA ASP A 31 12.18 -25.74 5.25
C ASP A 31 12.75 -24.92 6.41
N PHE A 32 13.17 -23.69 6.09
CA PHE A 32 13.77 -22.78 7.06
C PHE A 32 13.38 -21.33 6.81
N SER A 33 13.51 -20.49 7.82
CA SER A 33 13.34 -19.04 7.73
C SER A 33 14.69 -18.36 7.52
N VAL A 34 14.76 -17.45 6.56
CA VAL A 34 15.99 -16.72 6.24
C VAL A 34 16.22 -15.61 7.27
N THR A 35 17.33 -15.69 7.99
CA THR A 35 17.73 -14.71 9.01
C THR A 35 18.68 -13.65 8.46
N LYS A 36 19.44 -13.97 7.42
CA LYS A 36 20.37 -13.04 6.75
C LYS A 36 20.57 -13.44 5.29
N VAL A 37 20.72 -12.44 4.41
CA VAL A 37 21.02 -12.65 2.99
C VAL A 37 22.37 -12.03 2.68
N ASP A 38 23.23 -12.80 2.02
CA ASP A 38 24.53 -12.35 1.53
C ASP A 38 24.60 -12.51 -0.01
N SER A 39 25.67 -12.01 -0.64
CA SER A 39 25.82 -12.01 -2.10
C SER A 39 25.83 -13.41 -2.74
N ILE A 40 26.18 -14.43 -1.95
CA ILE A 40 26.42 -15.81 -2.39
C ILE A 40 25.39 -16.81 -1.84
N GLY A 41 24.53 -16.43 -0.89
CA GLY A 41 23.55 -17.32 -0.27
C GLY A 41 22.80 -16.68 0.88
N VAL A 42 22.19 -17.51 1.73
CA VAL A 42 21.36 -17.09 2.87
C VAL A 42 21.71 -17.86 4.13
N ASN A 43 21.61 -17.22 5.29
CA ASN A 43 21.66 -17.89 6.58
C ASN A 43 20.24 -18.15 7.08
N VAL A 44 20.04 -19.31 7.72
CA VAL A 44 18.73 -19.76 8.17
C VAL A 44 18.68 -20.10 9.65
N ASP A 45 17.47 -20.07 10.22
CA ASP A 45 17.12 -20.25 11.64
C ASP A 45 17.16 -21.72 12.12
N LYS A 46 18.24 -22.46 11.88
CA LYS A 46 18.42 -23.79 12.49
C LYS A 46 19.28 -23.69 13.75
N HIS A 47 18.76 -24.18 14.87
CA HIS A 47 19.50 -24.31 16.13
C HIS A 47 20.47 -25.51 16.01
N ALA A 48 21.71 -25.26 15.57
CA ALA A 48 22.75 -26.29 15.58
C ALA A 48 23.61 -26.11 16.84
N GLU A 49 23.59 -27.09 17.76
CA GLU A 49 24.51 -27.17 18.92
C GLU A 49 25.98 -27.48 18.53
N VAL A 50 26.37 -27.16 17.29
CA VAL A 50 27.65 -27.55 16.74
C VAL A 50 28.33 -26.28 16.24
N TRP A 51 29.32 -25.82 17.02
CA TRP A 51 30.39 -24.89 16.64
C TRP A 51 29.99 -23.41 16.50
N GLY A 52 29.28 -22.89 17.49
CA GLY A 52 29.37 -21.48 17.91
C GLY A 52 29.07 -20.42 16.84
N SER A 53 28.33 -20.76 15.79
CA SER A 53 27.97 -19.84 14.70
C SER A 53 26.46 -19.70 14.61
N ASN A 54 26.00 -18.44 14.56
CA ASN A 54 24.58 -18.07 14.42
C ASN A 54 24.09 -18.40 13.01
N GLY A 55 23.49 -19.58 12.85
CA GLY A 55 22.71 -19.96 11.67
C GLY A 55 23.47 -20.85 10.68
N ILE A 56 22.70 -21.56 9.86
CA ILE A 56 23.21 -22.45 8.80
C ILE A 56 23.20 -21.71 7.48
N TYR A 57 24.29 -21.80 6.73
CA TYR A 57 24.43 -21.16 5.43
C TYR A 57 23.95 -22.05 4.28
N VAL A 58 23.11 -21.51 3.41
CA VAL A 58 22.54 -22.16 2.22
C VAL A 58 22.86 -21.32 0.98
N PRO A 59 23.63 -21.85 -0.01
CA PRO A 59 23.96 -21.11 -1.23
C PRO A 59 22.74 -20.76 -2.10
N HIS A 60 22.80 -19.64 -2.82
CA HIS A 60 21.80 -19.30 -3.84
C HIS A 60 21.71 -20.43 -4.89
N GLY A 61 20.50 -20.90 -5.19
CA GLY A 61 20.25 -21.99 -6.13
C GLY A 61 20.12 -23.39 -5.51
N LYS A 62 20.31 -23.52 -4.18
CA LYS A 62 20.08 -24.78 -3.42
C LYS A 62 18.73 -24.81 -2.70
N TYR A 63 17.95 -23.75 -2.80
CA TYR A 63 16.65 -23.62 -2.20
C TYR A 63 15.66 -23.00 -3.18
N ASP A 64 14.38 -23.31 -2.98
CA ASP A 64 13.26 -22.60 -3.60
C ASP A 64 12.61 -21.72 -2.52
N VAL A 65 12.23 -20.49 -2.88
CA VAL A 65 11.46 -19.64 -1.96
C VAL A 65 10.04 -20.15 -1.92
N ILE A 66 9.54 -20.39 -0.71
CA ILE A 66 8.14 -20.73 -0.48
C ILE A 66 7.38 -19.41 -0.51
N GLU A 67 6.80 -19.07 -1.66
CA GLU A 67 5.80 -18.03 -1.70
C GLU A 67 4.48 -18.63 -1.23
N ASN A 68 4.02 -18.11 -0.09
CA ASN A 68 2.61 -18.17 0.20
C ASN A 68 1.93 -17.41 -0.95
N ALA A 69 1.16 -18.13 -1.76
CA ALA A 69 0.07 -17.49 -2.46
C ALA A 69 -0.68 -16.64 -1.41
N LYS A 70 -1.30 -15.53 -1.81
CA LYS A 70 -2.38 -14.93 -1.02
C LYS A 70 -3.54 -15.94 -0.94
N GLU A 71 -3.29 -17.08 -0.32
CA GLU A 71 -4.26 -17.99 0.21
C GLU A 71 -4.88 -17.19 1.35
N ALA A 72 -6.15 -16.84 1.14
CA ALA A 72 -7.06 -16.56 2.22
C ALA A 72 -6.70 -17.50 3.37
N VAL A 73 -6.23 -16.91 4.46
CA VAL A 73 -5.94 -17.68 5.65
C VAL A 73 -7.29 -18.24 6.05
N VAL A 74 -7.55 -19.49 5.70
CA VAL A 74 -8.54 -20.30 6.40
C VAL A 74 -7.87 -20.58 7.75
N LEU A 75 -7.79 -19.53 8.58
CA LEU A 75 -7.77 -19.72 10.00
C LEU A 75 -9.06 -20.51 10.26
N ASP A 76 -8.99 -21.54 11.09
CA ASP A 76 -10.17 -21.92 11.85
C ASP A 76 -10.54 -20.68 12.68
N GLU A 77 -11.24 -19.70 12.07
CA GLU A 77 -11.43 -18.36 12.62
C GLU A 77 -12.31 -18.49 13.85
N LYS A 78 -11.67 -18.67 15.01
CA LYS A 78 -12.29 -18.34 16.28
C LYS A 78 -12.50 -16.83 16.27
N ILE A 79 -13.76 -16.46 16.04
CA ILE A 79 -14.21 -15.06 16.00
C ILE A 79 -14.72 -14.69 17.38
N THR A 80 -14.21 -13.58 17.92
CA THR A 80 -14.82 -12.91 19.06
C THR A 80 -15.60 -11.69 18.57
N VAL A 81 -16.82 -11.52 19.06
CA VAL A 81 -17.65 -10.33 18.78
C VAL A 81 -17.71 -9.47 20.03
N LEU A 82 -17.32 -8.20 19.92
CA LEU A 82 -17.35 -7.25 21.02
C LEU A 82 -17.63 -5.82 20.53
N PRO A 83 -18.10 -4.91 21.40
CA PRO A 83 -18.31 -3.50 21.08
C PRO A 83 -16.97 -2.81 20.75
N ASP A 84 -16.86 -2.18 19.58
CA ASP A 84 -15.70 -1.37 19.21
C ASP A 84 -15.95 0.10 19.57
N GLU A 85 -15.30 0.59 20.63
CA GLU A 85 -15.40 1.99 21.07
C GLU A 85 -14.95 2.98 19.99
N LYS A 86 -14.07 2.57 19.06
CA LYS A 86 -13.66 3.42 17.92
C LYS A 86 -14.78 3.60 16.89
N LEU A 87 -15.79 2.72 16.93
CA LEU A 87 -17.00 2.76 16.11
C LEU A 87 -18.24 3.04 16.97
N GLY A 88 -18.08 3.79 18.06
CA GLY A 88 -19.20 4.19 18.93
C GLY A 88 -19.87 3.03 19.66
N GLY A 89 -19.18 1.90 19.85
CA GLY A 89 -19.70 0.71 20.54
C GLY A 89 -20.44 -0.27 19.64
N ILE A 90 -20.37 -0.13 18.31
CA ILE A 90 -20.91 -1.14 17.38
C ILE A 90 -20.19 -2.48 17.57
N GLN A 91 -20.95 -3.57 17.48
CA GLN A 91 -20.38 -4.91 17.54
C GLN A 91 -19.48 -5.16 16.32
N ARG A 92 -18.21 -5.48 16.56
CA ARG A 92 -17.23 -5.81 15.54
C ARG A 92 -16.71 -7.23 15.74
N GLU A 93 -16.41 -7.90 14.63
CA GLU A 93 -15.76 -9.21 14.65
C GLU A 93 -14.24 -9.06 14.74
N TYR A 94 -13.63 -9.83 15.63
CA TYR A 94 -12.18 -9.86 15.85
C TYR A 94 -11.66 -11.26 15.64
N ASN A 95 -10.55 -11.36 14.92
CA ASN A 95 -9.81 -12.60 14.77
C ASN A 95 -8.98 -12.86 16.02
N GLU A 96 -9.12 -14.07 16.57
CA GLU A 96 -8.31 -14.52 17.70
C GLU A 96 -6.97 -15.05 17.21
N VAL A 97 -5.91 -14.28 17.42
CA VAL A 97 -4.56 -14.61 16.96
C VAL A 97 -3.67 -15.00 18.11
N LYS A 98 -3.07 -16.19 18.05
CA LYS A 98 -2.11 -16.65 19.05
C LYS A 98 -0.73 -16.04 18.80
N ARG A 99 -0.47 -14.89 19.42
CA ARG A 99 0.83 -14.21 19.40
C ARG A 99 1.02 -13.34 20.65
N LYS A 100 2.22 -12.77 20.80
CA LYS A 100 2.51 -11.81 21.87
C LYS A 100 1.75 -10.50 21.62
N ALA A 101 1.16 -9.95 22.68
CA ALA A 101 0.46 -8.68 22.63
C ALA A 101 1.42 -7.49 22.78
N ALA A 102 1.14 -6.43 22.02
CA ALA A 102 1.74 -5.10 22.16
C ALA A 102 0.89 -4.22 23.09
N VAL A 103 1.51 -3.15 23.60
CA VAL A 103 0.81 -2.15 24.44
C VAL A 103 -0.31 -1.49 23.63
N GLY A 104 -1.50 -1.40 24.22
CA GLY A 104 -2.70 -0.85 23.60
C GLY A 104 -3.54 -1.87 22.81
N GLU A 105 -3.07 -3.10 22.60
CA GLU A 105 -3.87 -4.16 21.96
C GLU A 105 -4.91 -4.74 22.93
N CYS A 106 -5.99 -5.28 22.37
CA CYS A 106 -7.00 -6.04 23.12
C CYS A 106 -6.62 -7.53 23.14
N ILE A 107 -6.71 -8.15 24.31
CA ILE A 107 -6.49 -9.58 24.49
C ILE A 107 -7.73 -10.24 25.08
N LYS A 108 -7.94 -11.51 24.75
CA LYS A 108 -8.93 -12.36 25.40
C LYS A 108 -8.24 -13.49 26.13
N ILE A 109 -8.61 -13.72 27.39
CA ILE A 109 -8.12 -14.87 28.16
C ILE A 109 -8.81 -16.14 27.66
N VAL A 110 -8.02 -17.15 27.28
CA VAL A 110 -8.49 -18.44 26.77
C VAL A 110 -8.07 -19.62 27.63
N ALA A 111 -7.03 -19.45 28.46
CA ALA A 111 -6.52 -20.46 29.36
C ALA A 111 -6.02 -19.81 30.65
N ALA A 112 -6.92 -19.44 31.55
CA ALA A 112 -6.62 -18.79 32.81
C ALA A 112 -5.85 -19.71 33.75
N VAL A 113 -4.67 -19.29 34.19
CA VAL A 113 -3.75 -20.01 35.08
C VAL A 113 -3.26 -19.05 36.15
N ASN A 114 -3.37 -19.42 37.43
CA ASN A 114 -2.98 -18.55 38.55
C ASN A 114 -3.65 -17.17 38.53
N ALA A 115 -4.89 -17.10 38.04
CA ALA A 115 -5.63 -15.85 37.96
C ALA A 115 -5.94 -15.23 39.34
N LEU A 116 -5.89 -16.04 40.43
CA LEU A 116 -6.18 -15.62 41.81
C LEU A 116 -7.50 -14.84 41.96
N GLY A 117 -8.48 -15.12 41.09
CA GLY A 117 -9.78 -14.45 41.05
C GLY A 117 -9.80 -13.09 40.33
N HIS A 118 -8.70 -12.67 39.71
CA HIS A 118 -8.59 -11.39 39.00
C HIS A 118 -9.09 -11.43 37.56
N TYR A 119 -9.12 -12.60 36.93
CA TYR A 119 -9.67 -12.82 35.60
C TYR A 119 -10.11 -14.28 35.42
N ALA A 120 -10.89 -14.53 34.36
CA ALA A 120 -11.37 -15.84 33.94
C ALA A 120 -11.30 -15.98 32.41
N ASN A 121 -11.49 -17.21 31.92
CA ASN A 121 -11.61 -17.46 30.48
C ASN A 121 -12.79 -16.67 29.90
N GLY A 122 -12.54 -15.99 28.78
CA GLY A 122 -13.49 -15.12 28.10
C GLY A 122 -13.33 -13.64 28.46
N ASP A 123 -12.64 -13.30 29.55
CA ASP A 123 -12.40 -11.90 29.91
C ASP A 123 -11.53 -11.21 28.85
N VAL A 124 -11.89 -9.97 28.53
CA VAL A 124 -11.19 -9.14 27.55
C VAL A 124 -10.55 -7.95 28.25
N PHE A 125 -9.28 -7.70 27.95
CA PHE A 125 -8.52 -6.61 28.55
C PHE A 125 -7.71 -5.85 27.50
N THR A 126 -7.47 -4.57 27.76
CA THR A 126 -6.51 -3.76 27.01
C THR A 126 -5.14 -3.81 27.67
N VAL A 127 -4.11 -4.14 26.91
CA VAL A 127 -2.75 -4.30 27.42
C VAL A 127 -2.14 -2.94 27.76
N THR A 128 -1.71 -2.77 29.00
CA THR A 128 -1.06 -1.54 29.48
C THR A 128 0.46 -1.64 29.45
N GLU A 129 1.01 -2.84 29.55
CA GLU A 129 2.46 -3.10 29.49
C GLU A 129 2.74 -4.52 28.97
N SER A 130 3.80 -4.69 28.19
CA SER A 130 4.27 -5.99 27.71
C SER A 130 5.67 -6.27 28.24
N ARG A 131 5.86 -7.36 29.00
CA ARG A 131 7.16 -7.73 29.61
C ARG A 131 7.41 -9.23 29.48
N ARG A 132 8.57 -9.61 28.93
CA ARG A 132 9.17 -10.97 28.95
C ARG A 132 8.13 -12.10 28.96
N GLY A 133 7.25 -12.12 27.96
CA GLY A 133 6.26 -13.18 27.77
C GLY A 133 5.01 -13.12 28.64
N SER A 134 4.68 -11.92 29.13
CA SER A 134 3.44 -11.60 29.83
C SER A 134 2.89 -10.25 29.37
N ALA A 135 1.57 -10.17 29.31
CA ALA A 135 0.81 -8.95 29.05
C ALA A 135 0.16 -8.49 30.35
N ARG A 136 0.35 -7.22 30.71
CA ARG A 136 -0.24 -6.59 31.89
C ARG A 136 -1.47 -5.78 31.52
N PHE A 137 -2.43 -5.73 32.42
CA PHE A 137 -3.69 -5.02 32.24
C PHE A 137 -4.25 -4.58 33.60
N ASN A 138 -5.17 -3.62 33.56
CA ASN A 138 -5.81 -3.11 34.76
C ASN A 138 -6.93 -4.05 35.22
N VAL A 139 -6.97 -4.33 36.52
CA VAL A 139 -8.05 -5.05 37.20
C VAL A 139 -8.55 -4.22 38.38
N LYS A 140 -9.71 -4.57 38.93
CA LYS A 140 -10.18 -3.91 40.16
C LYS A 140 -9.19 -4.19 41.29
N PRO A 141 -8.75 -3.16 42.05
CA PRO A 141 -7.88 -3.38 43.19
C PRO A 141 -8.52 -4.32 44.21
N THR A 142 -7.75 -5.28 44.71
CA THR A 142 -8.15 -6.20 45.78
C THR A 142 -7.05 -6.27 46.85
N PRO A 143 -7.28 -6.91 48.01
CA PRO A 143 -6.23 -7.11 49.00
C PRO A 143 -5.00 -7.84 48.46
N THR A 144 -5.16 -8.68 47.42
CA THR A 144 -4.09 -9.44 46.75
C THR A 144 -3.45 -8.72 45.56
N CYS A 145 -4.05 -7.62 45.07
CA CYS A 145 -3.54 -6.77 43.98
C CYS A 145 -3.96 -5.32 44.26
N GLN A 146 -3.17 -4.64 45.10
CA GLN A 146 -3.52 -3.28 45.59
C GLN A 146 -3.28 -2.20 44.54
N ASP A 147 -2.33 -2.41 43.63
CA ASP A 147 -2.00 -1.50 42.54
C ASP A 147 -3.01 -1.58 41.37
N GLY A 148 -3.91 -2.56 41.39
CA GLY A 148 -4.92 -2.74 40.34
C GLY A 148 -4.32 -3.14 39.00
N VAL A 149 -3.09 -3.68 38.98
CA VAL A 149 -2.43 -4.14 37.75
C VAL A 149 -2.13 -5.62 37.89
N PHE A 150 -2.61 -6.40 36.93
CA PHE A 150 -2.38 -7.84 36.88
C PHE A 150 -1.78 -8.24 35.53
N PHE A 151 -1.45 -9.53 35.38
CA PHE A 151 -0.84 -10.02 34.16
C PHE A 151 -1.34 -11.42 33.78
N ALA A 152 -1.25 -11.71 32.48
CA ALA A 152 -1.43 -13.05 31.92
C ALA A 152 -0.20 -13.39 31.07
N PHE A 153 0.25 -14.65 31.13
CA PHE A 153 1.35 -15.13 30.30
C PHE A 153 0.90 -15.34 28.86
N ASP A 154 1.85 -15.33 27.92
CA ASP A 154 1.59 -15.49 26.47
C ASP A 154 0.75 -16.72 26.10
N HIS A 155 0.81 -17.78 26.90
CA HIS A 155 0.03 -19.00 26.66
C HIS A 155 -1.44 -18.88 27.11
N GLU A 156 -1.78 -17.91 27.96
CA GLU A 156 -3.10 -17.77 28.58
C GLU A 156 -4.09 -16.96 27.73
N TYR A 157 -3.58 -16.12 26.81
CA TYR A 157 -4.41 -15.21 26.02
C TYR A 157 -4.26 -15.39 24.51
N VAL A 158 -5.19 -14.81 23.77
CA VAL A 158 -5.09 -14.54 22.32
C VAL A 158 -5.25 -13.04 22.10
N VAL A 159 -4.60 -12.51 21.07
CA VAL A 159 -4.75 -11.11 20.65
C VAL A 159 -5.99 -11.00 19.76
N LEU A 160 -6.80 -9.98 19.98
CA LEU A 160 -8.00 -9.70 19.20
C LEU A 160 -7.66 -8.70 18.09
N GLU A 161 -7.52 -9.20 16.87
CA GLU A 161 -7.24 -8.37 15.70
C GLU A 161 -8.56 -7.93 15.04
N PRO A 162 -8.79 -6.61 14.89
CA PRO A 162 -10.03 -6.09 14.31
C PRO A 162 -10.18 -6.49 12.84
N THR A 163 -11.37 -6.97 12.44
CA THR A 163 -11.70 -7.24 11.04
C THR A 163 -12.52 -6.10 10.43
N ASP A 164 -12.74 -6.08 9.12
CA ASP A 164 -13.66 -5.12 8.51
C ASP A 164 -15.14 -5.51 8.67
N ILE A 165 -15.46 -6.51 9.49
CA ILE A 165 -16.82 -7.05 9.65
C ILE A 165 -17.46 -6.49 10.92
N VAL A 166 -18.63 -5.89 10.77
CA VAL A 166 -19.47 -5.39 11.86
C VAL A 166 -20.82 -6.10 11.89
N ARG A 167 -21.42 -6.15 13.08
CA ARG A 167 -22.77 -6.67 13.31
C ARG A 167 -23.69 -5.55 13.74
N ILE A 168 -24.72 -5.30 12.94
CA ILE A 168 -25.71 -4.25 13.16
C ILE A 168 -27.08 -4.93 13.07
N ASP A 169 -27.89 -4.82 14.13
CA ASP A 169 -29.20 -5.46 14.25
C ASP A 169 -29.22 -6.98 13.95
N GLY A 170 -28.12 -7.66 14.25
CA GLY A 170 -27.96 -9.11 14.01
C GLY A 170 -27.55 -9.49 12.57
N GLU A 171 -27.47 -8.52 11.66
CA GLU A 171 -26.95 -8.68 10.30
C GLU A 171 -25.43 -8.45 10.28
N ARG A 172 -24.70 -9.18 9.42
CA ARG A 172 -23.26 -9.01 9.22
C ARG A 172 -23.01 -8.11 8.01
N PHE A 173 -22.15 -7.12 8.18
CA PHE A 173 -21.72 -6.23 7.11
C PHE A 173 -20.22 -6.17 7.02
N ARG A 174 -19.70 -6.09 5.79
CA ARG A 174 -18.33 -5.70 5.53
C ARG A 174 -18.26 -4.19 5.33
N MET A 175 -17.39 -3.52 6.07
CA MET A 175 -17.04 -2.12 5.87
C MET A 175 -16.10 -2.00 4.68
N VAL A 176 -16.45 -1.17 3.71
CA VAL A 176 -15.64 -0.92 2.51
C VAL A 176 -15.36 0.57 2.40
N ASP A 177 -14.07 0.93 2.30
CA ASP A 177 -13.63 2.30 2.05
C ASP A 177 -13.79 2.62 0.56
N ARG A 178 -14.96 3.19 0.21
CA ARG A 178 -15.30 3.66 -1.14
C ARG A 178 -16.45 4.67 -1.10
N LYS A 179 -16.65 5.39 -2.20
CA LYS A 179 -17.81 6.26 -2.37
C LYS A 179 -19.11 5.44 -2.37
N ALA A 180 -20.09 5.87 -1.59
CA ALA A 180 -21.43 5.30 -1.55
C ALA A 180 -22.25 5.70 -2.78
N ALA A 181 -23.04 4.76 -3.29
CA ALA A 181 -24.14 5.02 -4.20
C ALA A 181 -25.42 5.34 -3.42
N VAL A 182 -26.36 6.02 -4.08
CA VAL A 182 -27.68 6.31 -3.52
C VAL A 182 -28.40 5.00 -3.18
N GLY A 183 -28.95 4.94 -1.97
CA GLY A 183 -29.63 3.76 -1.42
C GLY A 183 -28.73 2.80 -0.64
N GLU A 184 -27.40 2.99 -0.67
CA GLU A 184 -26.49 2.16 0.13
C GLU A 184 -26.51 2.54 1.62
N ARG A 185 -26.29 1.55 2.48
CA ARG A 185 -26.08 1.76 3.92
C ARG A 185 -24.63 2.19 4.15
N ILE A 186 -24.43 3.20 4.98
CA ILE A 186 -23.12 3.70 5.39
C ILE A 186 -23.01 3.69 6.92
N ILE A 187 -21.78 3.56 7.41
CA ILE A 187 -21.43 3.73 8.83
C ILE A 187 -20.45 4.89 8.96
N VAL A 188 -20.69 5.79 9.92
CA VAL A 188 -19.76 6.90 10.21
C VAL A 188 -18.55 6.36 10.95
N THR A 189 -17.37 6.52 10.37
CA THR A 189 -16.08 6.04 10.91
C THR A 189 -15.14 7.17 11.30
N ASP A 190 -15.42 8.41 10.87
CA ASP A 190 -14.71 9.61 11.30
C ASP A 190 -15.67 10.79 11.51
N ILE A 191 -15.48 11.50 12.62
CA ILE A 191 -16.22 12.73 12.98
C ILE A 191 -15.31 13.97 13.00
N GLY A 192 -14.07 13.84 12.52
CA GLY A 192 -13.09 14.91 12.41
C GLY A 192 -13.47 16.00 11.41
N GLY A 193 -12.73 17.11 11.44
CA GLY A 193 -13.07 18.41 10.82
C GLY A 193 -13.21 18.48 9.29
N LYS A 194 -13.29 17.33 8.59
CA LYS A 194 -13.62 17.24 7.16
C LYS A 194 -15.10 16.91 6.91
N SER A 195 -15.82 16.40 7.91
CA SER A 195 -17.28 16.32 7.86
C SER A 195 -17.83 17.72 8.12
N TYR A 196 -18.49 18.34 7.13
CA TYR A 196 -19.12 19.66 7.24
C TYR A 196 -20.15 19.77 8.39
N ALA A 197 -20.53 18.64 8.99
CA ALA A 197 -21.20 18.58 10.27
C ALA A 197 -20.19 18.74 11.40
N SER A 198 -20.19 19.91 12.06
CA SER A 198 -19.49 20.15 13.32
C SER A 198 -19.60 18.91 14.23
N GLY A 199 -18.45 18.26 14.47
CA GLY A 199 -18.34 16.94 15.09
C GLY A 199 -19.23 16.79 16.33
N GLY A 200 -20.13 15.80 16.28
CA GLY A 200 -20.97 15.37 17.40
C GLY A 200 -22.37 16.00 17.51
N TYR A 201 -22.71 17.02 16.70
CA TYR A 201 -24.04 17.67 16.79
C TYR A 201 -25.16 16.91 16.06
N PHE A 202 -24.84 16.25 14.95
CA PHE A 202 -25.85 15.66 14.07
C PHE A 202 -25.74 14.15 13.89
N PHE A 203 -24.54 13.60 14.06
CA PHE A 203 -24.27 12.18 14.05
C PHE A 203 -23.01 11.90 14.87
N ARG A 204 -22.83 10.64 15.26
CA ARG A 204 -21.73 10.15 16.09
C ARG A 204 -20.96 9.06 15.34
N LEU A 205 -19.77 8.73 15.83
CA LEU A 205 -19.06 7.52 15.38
C LEU A 205 -19.97 6.31 15.55
N GLY A 206 -20.00 5.46 14.54
CA GLY A 206 -20.89 4.29 14.50
C GLY A 206 -22.31 4.59 14.04
N ASP A 207 -22.74 5.84 13.84
CA ASP A 207 -24.09 6.06 13.32
C ASP A 207 -24.23 5.48 11.92
N VAL A 208 -25.33 4.76 11.70
CA VAL A 208 -25.66 4.10 10.45
C VAL A 208 -26.78 4.87 9.77
N ALA A 209 -26.64 5.13 8.47
CA ALA A 209 -27.65 5.80 7.68
C ALA A 209 -27.71 5.26 6.25
N VAL A 210 -28.77 5.60 5.54
CA VAL A 210 -28.93 5.29 4.12
C VAL A 210 -28.60 6.54 3.29
N ALA A 211 -27.73 6.37 2.30
CA ALA A 211 -27.38 7.41 1.34
C ALA A 211 -28.61 7.84 0.52
N LEU A 212 -28.92 9.13 0.50
CA LEU A 212 -30.07 9.70 -0.21
C LEU A 212 -29.69 10.28 -1.57
N TYR A 213 -28.60 11.06 -1.63
CA TYR A 213 -28.04 11.61 -2.86
C TYR A 213 -26.59 12.03 -2.60
N GLY A 214 -25.76 12.05 -3.65
CA GLY A 214 -24.32 12.28 -3.54
C GLY A 214 -23.81 13.46 -4.33
N GLY A 215 -22.84 14.18 -3.75
CA GLY A 215 -21.98 15.14 -4.42
C GLY A 215 -20.67 14.50 -4.85
N ASP A 216 -19.72 15.31 -5.32
CA ASP A 216 -18.41 14.79 -5.74
C ASP A 216 -17.61 14.25 -4.55
N ASN A 217 -17.65 14.95 -3.41
CA ASN A 217 -16.80 14.70 -2.24
C ASN A 217 -17.57 14.27 -0.98
N ASP A 218 -18.89 14.24 -1.04
CA ASP A 218 -19.77 14.03 0.09
C ASP A 218 -21.06 13.28 -0.30
N ILE A 219 -21.70 12.68 0.70
CA ILE A 219 -22.99 12.02 0.59
C ILE A 219 -23.97 12.66 1.57
N CYS A 220 -25.19 12.92 1.12
CA CYS A 220 -26.28 13.27 2.00
C CYS A 220 -26.97 11.99 2.47
N ALA A 221 -27.14 11.83 3.78
CA ALA A 221 -27.86 10.72 4.38
C ALA A 221 -28.74 11.20 5.53
N ASN A 222 -29.78 10.42 5.87
CA ASN A 222 -30.68 10.76 6.97
C ASN A 222 -30.12 10.22 8.30
N PHE A 223 -29.73 11.14 9.18
CA PHE A 223 -29.30 10.82 10.55
C PHE A 223 -30.32 11.40 11.53
N HIS A 224 -30.83 10.57 12.44
CA HIS A 224 -31.75 10.97 13.52
C HIS A 224 -32.94 11.84 13.07
N GLY A 225 -33.46 11.60 11.86
CA GLY A 225 -34.60 12.32 11.30
C GLY A 225 -34.25 13.63 10.57
N GLY A 226 -32.98 13.90 10.32
CA GLY A 226 -32.51 15.04 9.54
C GLY A 226 -31.51 14.65 8.45
N GLU A 227 -31.64 15.27 7.28
CA GLU A 227 -30.68 15.14 6.18
C GLU A 227 -29.38 15.85 6.52
N ARG A 228 -28.25 15.13 6.41
CA ARG A 228 -26.92 15.65 6.74
C ARG A 228 -25.89 15.16 5.74
N TRP A 229 -24.94 16.03 5.45
CA TRP A 229 -23.81 15.74 4.58
C TRP A 229 -22.66 15.14 5.36
N VAL A 230 -22.12 14.04 4.84
CA VAL A 230 -20.95 13.33 5.36
C VAL A 230 -19.91 13.25 4.26
N ALA A 231 -18.67 13.62 4.56
CA ALA A 231 -17.60 13.56 3.58
C ALA A 231 -17.29 12.09 3.22
N ASN A 232 -16.88 11.83 1.97
CA ASN A 232 -16.55 10.48 1.49
C ASN A 232 -15.45 9.78 2.30
N CYS A 233 -14.60 10.55 2.98
CA CYS A 233 -13.54 10.01 3.84
C CYS A 233 -13.99 9.72 5.29
N ALA A 234 -15.23 10.04 5.64
CA ALA A 234 -15.75 9.96 7.00
C ALA A 234 -16.77 8.84 7.23
N TYR A 235 -17.02 8.03 6.20
CA TYR A 235 -17.86 6.86 6.30
C TYR A 235 -17.26 5.68 5.54
N ASN A 236 -17.72 4.48 5.89
CA ASN A 236 -17.52 3.29 5.08
C ASN A 236 -18.87 2.79 4.58
N VAL A 237 -18.89 2.19 3.39
CA VAL A 237 -20.08 1.53 2.86
C VAL A 237 -20.24 0.18 3.54
N LEU A 238 -21.46 -0.16 3.94
CA LEU A 238 -21.82 -1.43 4.55
C LEU A 238 -22.33 -2.38 3.48
N GLU A 239 -21.48 -3.32 3.08
CA GLU A 239 -21.85 -4.38 2.15
C GLU A 239 -22.41 -5.58 2.94
N PRO A 240 -23.66 -6.01 2.68
CA PRO A 240 -24.25 -7.12 3.42
C PRO A 240 -23.49 -8.42 3.11
N LEU A 241 -23.07 -9.11 4.16
CA LEU A 241 -22.58 -10.48 4.07
C LEU A 241 -23.76 -11.40 4.32
N ALA A 242 -23.97 -12.39 3.44
CA ALA A 242 -25.05 -13.35 3.61
C ALA A 242 -25.00 -13.93 5.04
N THR A 243 -26.05 -13.69 5.80
CA THR A 243 -26.23 -14.26 7.13
C THR A 243 -26.29 -15.77 6.95
N VAL A 244 -25.20 -16.48 7.25
CA VAL A 244 -25.28 -17.92 7.49
C VAL A 244 -26.19 -18.04 8.70
N ALA A 245 -27.44 -18.43 8.45
CA ALA A 245 -28.41 -18.68 9.51
C ALA A 245 -27.70 -19.51 10.58
N THR A 246 -27.65 -18.96 11.80
CA THR A 246 -27.16 -19.70 12.95
C THR A 246 -27.89 -21.04 12.96
N PRO A 247 -27.19 -22.19 13.03
CA PRO A 247 -27.88 -23.45 13.17
C PRO A 247 -28.59 -23.39 14.52
N THR A 248 -29.90 -23.19 14.46
CA THR A 248 -30.76 -23.41 15.61
C THR A 248 -30.57 -24.88 15.94
N VAL A 249 -29.90 -25.18 17.05
CA VAL A 249 -29.77 -26.55 17.55
C VAL A 249 -31.17 -26.98 17.98
N THR A 250 -31.95 -27.48 17.03
CA THR A 250 -33.16 -28.22 17.31
C THR A 250 -32.72 -29.64 17.63
N THR A 251 -32.61 -29.92 18.92
CA THR A 251 -32.43 -31.27 19.43
C THR A 251 -33.59 -32.15 18.95
N GLY A 252 -33.28 -33.16 18.12
CA GLY A 252 -34.22 -34.24 17.82
C GLY A 252 -34.49 -34.55 16.35
N ILE A 253 -33.48 -34.56 15.47
CA ILE A 253 -33.63 -35.22 14.16
C ILE A 253 -33.37 -36.73 14.35
N PRO A 254 -34.33 -37.62 14.03
CA PRO A 254 -34.12 -39.06 14.15
C PRO A 254 -33.00 -39.52 13.20
N LEU A 255 -32.18 -40.48 13.65
CA LEU A 255 -30.98 -40.98 12.96
C LEU A 255 -31.22 -41.40 11.49
N THR A 256 -32.46 -41.77 11.17
CA THR A 256 -32.94 -42.13 9.82
C THR A 256 -32.95 -40.96 8.84
N GLU A 257 -33.26 -39.74 9.30
CA GLU A 257 -33.30 -38.56 8.44
C GLU A 257 -31.90 -37.95 8.22
N LEU A 258 -31.00 -38.11 9.20
CA LEU A 258 -29.59 -37.75 9.05
C LEU A 258 -28.89 -38.68 8.04
N SER A 259 -29.18 -39.99 8.10
CA SER A 259 -28.70 -40.96 7.10
C SER A 259 -29.16 -40.60 5.68
N ALA A 260 -30.43 -40.24 5.50
CA ALA A 260 -30.96 -39.85 4.19
C ALA A 260 -30.29 -38.57 3.65
N LYS A 261 -30.02 -37.59 4.51
CA LYS A 261 -29.33 -36.35 4.11
C LYS A 261 -27.85 -36.58 3.79
N VAL A 262 -27.16 -37.46 4.53
CA VAL A 262 -25.76 -37.82 4.25
C VAL A 262 -25.66 -38.52 2.89
N SER A 263 -26.53 -39.49 2.58
CA SER A 263 -26.52 -40.14 1.26
C SER A 263 -26.88 -39.19 0.12
N ALA A 264 -27.79 -38.23 0.34
CA ALA A 264 -28.07 -37.18 -0.64
C ALA A 264 -26.86 -36.26 -0.88
N LEU A 265 -26.14 -35.89 0.20
CA LEU A 265 -24.92 -35.09 0.12
C LEU A 265 -23.81 -35.84 -0.61
N GLU A 266 -23.62 -37.13 -0.31
CA GLU A 266 -22.64 -37.99 -0.99
C GLU A 266 -22.90 -38.05 -2.50
N THR A 267 -24.17 -38.15 -2.90
CA THR A 267 -24.57 -38.14 -4.31
C THR A 267 -24.29 -36.78 -4.98
N GLN A 268 -24.51 -35.68 -4.27
CA GLN A 268 -24.18 -34.34 -4.78
C GLN A 268 -22.68 -34.11 -4.90
N VAL A 269 -21.89 -34.56 -3.91
CA VAL A 269 -20.43 -34.46 -3.94
C VAL A 269 -19.86 -35.28 -5.09
N SER A 270 -20.38 -36.49 -5.35
CA SER A 270 -19.93 -37.30 -6.50
C SER A 270 -20.25 -36.60 -7.84
N GLY A 271 -21.43 -35.99 -7.97
CA GLY A 271 -21.81 -35.25 -9.16
C GLY A 271 -20.92 -34.02 -9.41
N LEU A 272 -20.55 -33.30 -8.34
CA LEU A 272 -19.62 -32.17 -8.41
C LEU A 272 -18.21 -32.61 -8.79
N THR A 273 -17.72 -33.75 -8.27
CA THR A 273 -16.41 -34.29 -8.66
C THR A 273 -16.36 -34.68 -10.13
N ASP A 274 -17.44 -35.26 -10.67
CA ASP A 274 -17.54 -35.60 -12.09
C ASP A 274 -17.60 -34.35 -12.99
N ALA A 275 -18.30 -33.30 -12.54
CA ALA A 275 -18.34 -32.01 -13.24
C ALA A 275 -16.95 -31.34 -13.27
N LEU A 276 -16.22 -31.37 -12.16
CA LEU A 276 -14.84 -30.87 -12.09
C LEU A 276 -13.89 -31.68 -12.99
N ALA A 277 -14.06 -33.01 -13.07
CA ALA A 277 -13.27 -33.84 -13.97
C ALA A 277 -13.55 -33.50 -15.46
N LYS A 278 -14.80 -33.23 -15.83
CA LYS A 278 -15.15 -32.80 -17.19
C LYS A 278 -14.58 -31.40 -17.50
N MET A 279 -14.70 -30.47 -16.57
CA MET A 279 -14.22 -29.09 -16.74
C MET A 279 -12.69 -29.02 -16.83
N THR A 280 -11.97 -29.86 -16.08
CA THR A 280 -10.50 -29.94 -16.16
C THR A 280 -10.03 -30.49 -17.52
N VAL A 281 -10.74 -31.46 -18.11
CA VAL A 281 -10.46 -31.94 -19.48
C VAL A 281 -10.74 -30.85 -20.52
N GLN A 282 -11.86 -30.11 -20.40
CA GLN A 282 -12.16 -29.00 -21.30
C GLN A 282 -11.10 -27.89 -21.22
N LEU A 283 -10.66 -27.52 -20.02
CA LEU A 283 -9.58 -26.54 -19.85
C LEU A 283 -8.26 -27.02 -20.44
N ARG A 284 -7.97 -28.33 -20.39
CA ARG A 284 -6.78 -28.89 -21.03
C ARG A 284 -6.84 -28.78 -22.56
N VAL A 285 -7.98 -29.13 -23.17
CA VAL A 285 -8.17 -29.01 -24.63
C VAL A 285 -8.05 -27.55 -25.07
N VAL A 286 -8.72 -26.62 -24.38
CA VAL A 286 -8.62 -25.18 -24.69
C VAL A 286 -7.19 -24.67 -24.54
N ARG A 287 -6.44 -25.15 -23.53
CA ARG A 287 -5.04 -24.75 -23.35
C ARG A 287 -4.13 -25.28 -24.47
N GLU A 288 -4.35 -26.52 -24.91
CA GLU A 288 -3.61 -27.09 -26.05
C GLU A 288 -3.94 -26.35 -27.35
N ASP A 289 -5.20 -25.95 -27.58
CA ASP A 289 -5.61 -25.13 -28.73
C ASP A 289 -4.99 -23.72 -28.68
N ILE A 290 -4.95 -23.08 -27.51
CA ILE A 290 -4.30 -21.76 -27.33
C ILE A 290 -2.80 -21.84 -27.66
N VAL A 291 -2.10 -22.88 -27.19
CA VAL A 291 -0.66 -23.04 -27.48
C VAL A 291 -0.42 -23.23 -28.98
N LEU A 292 -1.25 -24.02 -29.67
CA LEU A 292 -1.13 -24.20 -31.12
C LEU A 292 -1.44 -22.91 -31.90
N ILE A 293 -2.37 -22.08 -31.42
CA ILE A 293 -2.65 -20.76 -31.99
C ILE A 293 -1.48 -19.80 -31.74
N GLU A 294 -0.92 -19.75 -30.53
CA GLU A 294 0.23 -18.89 -30.20
C GLU A 294 1.47 -19.27 -31.01
N GLU A 295 1.77 -20.57 -31.17
CA GLU A 295 2.88 -21.04 -32.00
C GLU A 295 2.68 -20.69 -33.48
N GLY A 296 1.45 -20.86 -33.99
CA GLY A 296 1.08 -20.50 -35.37
C GLY A 296 1.20 -19.00 -35.63
N VAL A 297 0.63 -18.17 -34.75
CA VAL A 297 0.67 -16.70 -34.85
C VAL A 297 2.11 -16.20 -34.71
N THR A 298 2.92 -16.79 -33.83
CA THR A 298 4.34 -16.41 -33.70
C THR A 298 5.15 -16.77 -34.94
N ALA A 299 4.87 -17.90 -35.59
CA ALA A 299 5.52 -18.30 -36.84
C ALA A 299 5.11 -17.38 -38.01
N ASP A 300 3.86 -16.95 -38.07
CA ASP A 300 3.37 -16.05 -39.11
C ASP A 300 3.83 -14.60 -38.89
N ILE A 301 3.93 -14.12 -37.64
CA ILE A 301 4.57 -12.84 -37.31
C ILE A 301 6.04 -12.83 -37.71
N LYS A 302 6.80 -13.91 -37.44
CA LYS A 302 8.21 -14.02 -37.87
C LYS A 302 8.38 -14.02 -39.39
N ARG A 303 7.43 -14.61 -40.14
CA ARG A 303 7.43 -14.57 -41.61
C ARG A 303 7.09 -13.19 -42.15
N LEU A 304 6.22 -12.44 -41.48
CA LEU A 304 5.88 -11.06 -41.83
C LEU A 304 7.02 -10.08 -41.52
N ASP A 305 7.72 -10.25 -40.39
CA ASP A 305 8.94 -9.47 -40.03
C ASP A 305 10.08 -9.65 -41.04
N ALA A 306 10.23 -10.86 -41.61
CA ALA A 306 11.26 -11.12 -42.63
C ALA A 306 10.93 -10.47 -43.99
N THR A 307 9.68 -10.06 -44.22
CA THR A 307 9.20 -9.55 -45.51
C THR A 307 8.93 -8.04 -45.49
N SER A 308 8.66 -7.46 -44.32
CA SER A 308 8.39 -6.04 -44.15
C SER A 308 9.41 -5.46 -43.18
N GLY A 309 10.38 -4.70 -43.68
CA GLY A 309 11.39 -3.99 -42.88
C GLY A 309 10.79 -2.87 -42.02
N ILE A 310 9.99 -3.23 -41.02
CA ILE A 310 9.40 -2.32 -40.04
C ILE A 310 10.12 -2.52 -38.71
N VAL A 311 10.71 -1.43 -38.26
CA VAL A 311 11.51 -1.26 -37.05
C VAL A 311 10.74 -1.71 -35.81
N SER A 312 11.39 -2.53 -34.98
CA SER A 312 10.87 -2.99 -33.69
C SER A 312 10.57 -1.81 -32.75
N TYR A 313 9.30 -1.63 -32.37
CA TYR A 313 8.89 -0.65 -31.37
C TYR A 313 8.97 -1.28 -29.97
N THR A 314 10.10 -1.08 -29.28
CA THR A 314 10.08 -1.03 -27.81
C THR A 314 9.69 0.39 -27.43
N PRO A 315 8.71 0.64 -26.54
CA PRO A 315 8.40 2.00 -26.11
C PRO A 315 9.57 2.53 -25.28
N THR A 316 10.50 3.19 -25.94
CA THR A 316 11.57 3.94 -25.29
C THR A 316 10.89 5.16 -24.69
N VAL A 317 10.67 5.14 -23.37
CA VAL A 317 10.16 6.30 -22.61
C VAL A 317 11.04 7.50 -22.97
N THR A 318 10.46 8.50 -23.62
CA THR A 318 11.23 9.66 -24.08
C THR A 318 11.43 10.64 -22.92
N ARG A 319 12.43 11.53 -23.03
CA ARG A 319 12.69 12.59 -22.04
C ARG A 319 11.46 13.49 -21.88
N ASP A 320 10.78 13.81 -22.99
CA ASP A 320 9.56 14.62 -22.99
C ASP A 320 8.41 13.91 -22.23
N ASP A 321 8.26 12.57 -22.35
CA ASP A 321 7.25 11.80 -21.59
C ASP A 321 7.49 11.85 -20.06
N ILE A 322 8.75 11.93 -19.64
CA ILE A 322 9.10 12.05 -18.21
C ILE A 322 8.76 13.46 -17.71
N VAL A 323 9.04 14.49 -18.50
CA VAL A 323 8.70 15.87 -18.15
C VAL A 323 7.19 16.06 -18.04
N GLU A 324 6.42 15.52 -18.99
CA GLU A 324 4.95 15.59 -18.95
C GLU A 324 4.38 14.82 -17.75
N ARG A 325 4.93 13.65 -17.42
CA ARG A 325 4.55 12.94 -16.19
C ARG A 325 4.90 13.71 -14.93
N ALA A 326 6.06 14.38 -14.89
CA ALA A 326 6.42 15.23 -13.75
C ALA A 326 5.45 16.40 -13.55
N LYS A 327 4.98 17.03 -14.64
CA LYS A 327 3.92 18.07 -14.58
C LYS A 327 2.60 17.48 -14.06
N ALA A 328 2.18 16.36 -14.64
CA ALA A 328 0.97 15.66 -14.24
C ALA A 328 1.02 15.19 -12.77
N ASP A 329 2.18 14.82 -12.27
CA ASP A 329 2.40 14.39 -10.89
C ASP A 329 2.24 15.55 -9.89
N ILE A 330 2.75 16.74 -10.21
CA ILE A 330 2.54 17.94 -9.38
C ILE A 330 1.05 18.27 -9.27
N ASP A 331 0.31 18.15 -10.37
CA ASP A 331 -1.13 18.43 -10.38
C ASP A 331 -1.96 17.29 -9.78
N GLY A 332 -1.57 16.04 -10.01
CA GLY A 332 -2.25 14.85 -9.50
C GLY A 332 -2.08 14.65 -8.00
N LEU A 333 -1.01 15.17 -7.40
CA LEU A 333 -0.79 15.15 -5.95
C LEU A 333 -1.58 16.25 -5.21
N ARG A 334 -2.33 17.09 -5.92
CA ARG A 334 -3.23 18.05 -5.28
C ARG A 334 -4.40 17.33 -4.63
N GLY A 335 -4.43 17.33 -3.30
CA GLY A 335 -5.41 16.57 -2.50
C GLY A 335 -6.36 17.40 -1.65
N GLY A 336 -6.35 18.73 -1.79
CA GLY A 336 -7.21 19.65 -1.04
C GLY A 336 -8.42 20.15 -1.86
N SER A 337 -9.53 20.46 -1.19
CA SER A 337 -10.63 21.22 -1.81
C SER A 337 -10.10 22.58 -2.29
N ARG A 338 -10.72 23.18 -3.32
CA ARG A 338 -10.40 24.56 -3.77
C ARG A 338 -10.44 25.60 -2.64
N GLU A 339 -11.05 25.25 -1.51
CA GLU A 339 -11.21 26.08 -0.31
C GLU A 339 -10.19 25.79 0.82
N CYS A 340 -9.34 24.75 0.74
CA CYS A 340 -8.38 24.41 1.81
C CYS A 340 -7.05 23.80 1.32
N GLY A 341 -6.07 24.66 0.97
CA GLY A 341 -4.71 24.24 0.59
C GLY A 341 -4.64 23.43 -0.71
N LYS A 342 -3.59 23.59 -1.51
CA LYS A 342 -3.48 22.81 -2.75
C LYS A 342 -3.12 21.33 -2.49
N TYR A 343 -2.45 21.03 -1.39
CA TYR A 343 -1.92 19.72 -1.04
C TYR A 343 -2.33 19.34 0.38
N VAL A 344 -2.20 18.05 0.75
CA VAL A 344 -2.49 17.56 2.10
C VAL A 344 -1.24 16.96 2.72
N TYR A 345 -0.86 17.43 3.90
CA TYR A 345 0.25 16.90 4.69
C TYR A 345 -0.21 16.64 6.12
N ASN A 346 -0.10 15.40 6.60
CA ASN A 346 -0.55 14.97 7.94
C ASN A 346 -1.96 15.49 8.29
N HIS A 347 -2.91 15.32 7.37
CA HIS A 347 -4.31 15.76 7.48
C HIS A 347 -4.56 17.29 7.43
N TYR A 348 -3.51 18.12 7.30
CA TYR A 348 -3.61 19.58 7.12
C TYR A 348 -3.55 19.99 5.64
N GLY A 349 -4.34 20.99 5.26
CA GLY A 349 -4.23 21.65 3.95
C GLY A 349 -2.99 22.53 3.89
N VAL A 350 -2.10 22.26 2.93
CA VAL A 350 -0.84 22.98 2.74
C VAL A 350 -0.69 23.47 1.30
N ASN A 351 0.04 24.58 1.12
CA ASN A 351 0.47 25.09 -0.17
C ASN A 351 1.94 24.72 -0.38
N ALA A 352 2.29 24.32 -1.60
CA ALA A 352 3.66 24.07 -1.99
C ALA A 352 4.25 25.32 -2.66
N ASP A 353 5.22 25.93 -2.00
CA ASP A 353 6.02 27.01 -2.57
C ASP A 353 7.31 26.41 -3.12
N PHE A 354 7.58 26.66 -4.40
CA PHE A 354 8.77 26.16 -5.07
C PHE A 354 9.81 27.28 -5.22
N ILE A 355 10.98 27.07 -4.64
CA ILE A 355 12.14 27.93 -4.80
C ILE A 355 13.10 27.21 -5.74
N VAL A 356 13.26 27.75 -6.96
CA VAL A 356 14.14 27.18 -7.98
C VAL A 356 15.41 28.01 -8.06
N ASN A 357 16.54 27.43 -7.64
CA ASN A 357 17.86 28.04 -7.80
C ASN A 357 18.59 27.33 -8.95
N ARG A 358 18.62 28.00 -10.11
CA ARG A 358 19.21 27.47 -11.35
C ARG A 358 20.74 27.42 -11.29
N GLU A 359 21.38 28.42 -10.68
CA GLU A 359 22.84 28.44 -10.48
C GLU A 359 23.33 27.24 -9.67
N LYS A 360 22.61 26.91 -8.58
CA LYS A 360 22.92 25.76 -7.73
C LYS A 360 22.30 24.45 -8.24
N ARG A 361 21.49 24.52 -9.31
CA ARG A 361 20.73 23.40 -9.89
C ARG A 361 19.91 22.65 -8.83
N THR A 362 19.25 23.41 -7.96
CA THR A 362 18.47 22.92 -6.82
C THR A 362 17.05 23.47 -6.82
N VAL A 363 16.08 22.59 -6.56
CA VAL A 363 14.69 22.96 -6.31
C VAL A 363 14.35 22.63 -4.86
N VAL A 364 13.82 23.61 -4.14
CA VAL A 364 13.30 23.43 -2.78
C VAL A 364 11.80 23.62 -2.80
N CYS A 365 11.06 22.66 -2.25
CA CYS A 365 9.63 22.75 -2.01
C CYS A 365 9.41 23.02 -0.52
N LEU A 366 8.70 24.08 -0.18
CA LEU A 366 8.27 24.40 1.18
C LEU A 366 6.76 24.17 1.27
N LEU A 367 6.33 23.28 2.16
CA LEU A 367 4.92 23.06 2.46
C LEU A 367 4.49 24.01 3.56
N ARG A 368 3.72 25.04 3.20
CA ARG A 368 3.17 26.02 4.13
C ARG A 368 1.73 25.72 4.48
N GLY A 369 1.35 25.88 5.74
CA GLY A 369 -0.05 25.79 6.14
C GLY A 369 -0.90 26.79 5.37
N TYR A 370 -2.03 26.34 4.82
CA TYR A 370 -2.90 27.19 4.02
C TYR A 370 -3.41 28.43 4.78
N GLN A 371 -3.73 28.27 6.08
CA GLN A 371 -4.22 29.37 6.92
C GLN A 371 -3.13 30.03 7.79
N SER A 372 -2.11 29.29 8.21
CA SER A 372 -1.08 29.80 9.13
C SER A 372 0.12 30.42 8.42
N GLY A 373 0.46 29.98 7.20
CA GLY A 373 1.69 30.35 6.50
C GLY A 373 2.96 29.70 7.06
N ASP A 374 2.85 28.95 8.16
CA ASP A 374 3.95 28.23 8.81
C ASP A 374 4.46 27.09 7.93
N ILE A 375 5.77 26.85 7.96
CA ILE A 375 6.41 25.78 7.18
C ILE A 375 6.32 24.46 7.95
N TYR A 376 5.57 23.50 7.42
CA TYR A 376 5.37 22.17 8.02
C TYR A 376 6.42 21.15 7.57
N ALA A 377 6.84 21.24 6.32
CA ALA A 377 7.82 20.34 5.74
C ALA A 377 8.58 21.01 4.60
N LYS A 378 9.75 20.46 4.29
CA LYS A 378 10.55 20.88 3.14
C LYS A 378 11.09 19.67 2.39
N GLY A 379 11.08 19.74 1.08
CA GLY A 379 11.69 18.76 0.20
C GLY A 379 12.75 19.43 -0.67
N ILE A 380 13.87 18.74 -0.89
CA ILE A 380 14.98 19.28 -1.67
C ILE A 380 15.30 18.30 -2.79
N ALA A 381 15.38 18.81 -4.02
CA ALA A 381 15.89 18.11 -5.18
C ALA A 381 17.16 18.82 -5.67
N LYS A 382 18.25 18.07 -5.85
CA LYS A 382 19.52 18.57 -6.37
C LYS A 382 19.89 17.75 -7.59
N CYS A 383 20.19 18.42 -8.70
CA CYS A 383 20.62 17.78 -9.94
C CYS A 383 22.10 17.36 -9.84
N ALA A 384 22.45 16.25 -10.49
CA ALA A 384 23.83 15.76 -10.50
C ALA A 384 24.72 16.64 -11.42
N PRO A 385 26.02 16.81 -11.08
CA PRO A 385 26.92 17.73 -11.78
C PRO A 385 27.22 17.42 -13.25
N GLY A 386 26.75 16.29 -13.79
CA GLY A 386 26.88 15.92 -15.21
C GLY A 386 25.55 15.60 -15.91
N ASP A 387 24.43 15.89 -15.26
CA ASP A 387 23.09 15.70 -15.81
C ASP A 387 22.55 17.01 -16.42
N VAL A 388 21.35 17.01 -17.01
CA VAL A 388 20.68 18.23 -17.50
C VAL A 388 19.62 18.68 -16.50
N PHE A 389 19.66 19.94 -16.07
CA PHE A 389 18.71 20.48 -15.10
C PHE A 389 17.31 20.64 -15.72
N ASN A 390 16.29 20.19 -15.01
CA ASN A 390 14.89 20.43 -15.35
C ASN A 390 14.10 20.85 -14.11
N SER A 391 13.45 22.00 -14.17
CA SER A 391 12.69 22.55 -13.05
C SER A 391 11.46 21.72 -12.73
N HIS A 392 10.74 21.17 -13.73
CA HIS A 392 9.53 20.38 -13.51
C HIS A 392 9.84 19.05 -12.81
N ILE A 393 10.85 18.32 -13.27
CA ILE A 393 11.30 17.08 -12.61
C ILE A 393 11.81 17.40 -11.21
N GLY A 394 12.59 18.48 -11.05
CA GLY A 394 13.04 18.94 -9.73
C GLY A 394 11.89 19.28 -8.78
N ARG A 395 10.85 19.97 -9.26
CA ARG A 395 9.64 20.32 -8.50
C ARG A 395 8.87 19.05 -8.09
N ALA A 396 8.69 18.09 -8.99
CA ALA A 396 8.00 16.82 -8.68
C ALA A 396 8.74 16.01 -7.60
N ILE A 397 10.07 15.85 -7.74
CA ILE A 397 10.91 15.17 -6.74
C ILE A 397 10.85 15.91 -5.39
N ALA A 398 11.00 17.24 -5.41
CA ALA A 398 10.99 18.05 -4.20
C ALA A 398 9.63 17.98 -3.49
N LEU A 399 8.51 18.01 -4.24
CA LEU A 399 7.16 17.89 -3.70
C LEU A 399 6.93 16.52 -3.06
N ARG A 400 7.23 15.42 -3.77
CA ARG A 400 7.09 14.06 -3.23
C ARG A 400 7.91 13.87 -1.95
N ARG A 401 9.16 14.37 -1.93
CA ARG A 401 10.00 14.35 -0.71
C ARG A 401 9.39 15.17 0.42
N ALA A 402 8.82 16.33 0.13
CA ALA A 402 8.18 17.17 1.14
C ALA A 402 6.91 16.52 1.73
N LEU A 403 6.16 15.79 0.91
CA LEU A 403 4.96 15.04 1.31
C LEU A 403 5.27 13.68 1.95
N GLY A 404 6.54 13.24 1.98
CA GLY A 404 6.93 11.93 2.51
C GLY A 404 6.60 10.75 1.60
N LEU A 405 6.39 10.99 0.31
CA LEU A 405 6.07 9.97 -0.70
C LEU A 405 7.33 9.43 -1.38
N GLU A 406 7.28 8.17 -1.82
CA GLU A 406 8.36 7.58 -2.62
C GLU A 406 8.47 8.24 -4.00
N VAL A 407 9.70 8.56 -4.41
CA VAL A 407 10.00 9.17 -5.70
C VAL A 407 10.20 8.07 -6.75
N PRO A 408 9.51 8.10 -7.89
CA PRO A 408 9.67 7.11 -8.95
C PRO A 408 11.12 7.07 -9.47
N ALA A 409 11.63 5.85 -9.69
CA ALA A 409 13.00 5.65 -10.20
C ALA A 409 13.26 6.32 -11.55
N GLU A 410 12.20 6.52 -12.33
CA GLU A 410 12.23 7.15 -13.65
C GLU A 410 12.64 8.63 -13.60
N TYR A 411 12.42 9.31 -12.47
CA TYR A 411 12.90 10.69 -12.27
C TYR A 411 14.40 10.77 -11.93
N TYR A 412 15.00 9.66 -11.47
CA TYR A 412 16.44 9.57 -11.22
C TYR A 412 17.24 9.20 -12.46
N ASN A 413 16.65 8.41 -13.36
CA ASN A 413 17.32 7.87 -14.56
C ASN A 413 16.70 8.40 -15.86
N ALA A 414 16.26 9.65 -15.87
CA ALA A 414 15.70 10.24 -17.07
C ALA A 414 16.77 10.34 -18.19
N PRO A 415 16.46 9.98 -19.44
CA PRO A 415 17.41 10.05 -20.53
C PRO A 415 17.78 11.51 -20.83
N LYS A 416 19.02 11.76 -21.25
CA LYS A 416 19.46 13.11 -21.61
C LYS A 416 18.73 13.62 -22.85
N PRO A 417 18.39 14.92 -22.93
CA PRO A 417 17.84 15.51 -24.14
C PRO A 417 18.79 15.34 -25.33
N THR A 418 18.23 14.95 -26.48
CA THR A 418 18.98 14.62 -27.70
C THR A 418 19.25 15.82 -28.60
N GLU A 419 18.45 16.88 -28.47
CA GLU A 419 18.51 18.07 -29.33
C GLU A 419 18.25 19.34 -28.51
N VAL A 420 18.95 20.41 -28.88
CA VAL A 420 18.76 21.75 -28.31
C VAL A 420 17.56 22.42 -29.00
N ARG A 421 16.62 22.94 -28.20
CA ARG A 421 15.42 23.62 -28.67
C ARG A 421 15.37 25.06 -28.15
N VAL A 422 14.45 25.84 -28.72
CA VAL A 422 14.18 27.21 -28.26
C VAL A 422 13.72 27.20 -26.80
N GLY A 423 14.28 28.10 -25.99
CA GLY A 423 14.05 28.23 -24.55
C GLY A 423 14.97 27.38 -23.69
N ASP A 424 15.86 26.57 -24.28
CA ASP A 424 16.88 25.84 -23.55
C ASP A 424 18.05 26.76 -23.16
N VAL A 425 18.79 26.42 -22.08
CA VAL A 425 20.03 27.10 -21.71
C VAL A 425 21.21 26.20 -22.02
N VAL A 426 22.17 26.72 -22.78
CA VAL A 426 23.37 26.01 -23.18
C VAL A 426 24.62 26.70 -22.64
N GLU A 427 25.68 25.92 -22.40
CA GLU A 427 26.98 26.42 -21.95
C GLU A 427 28.01 26.31 -23.08
N TYR A 428 28.61 27.44 -23.44
CA TYR A 428 29.65 27.54 -24.48
C TYR A 428 30.73 28.52 -24.04
N GLU A 429 32.00 28.11 -24.05
CA GLU A 429 33.16 28.94 -23.64
C GLU A 429 32.98 29.63 -22.27
N ASN A 430 32.45 28.90 -21.27
CA ASN A 430 32.14 29.39 -19.92
C ASN A 430 31.05 30.47 -19.84
N ALA A 431 30.24 30.65 -20.88
CA ALA A 431 29.05 31.48 -20.87
C ALA A 431 27.78 30.62 -20.95
N SER A 432 26.79 30.92 -20.10
CA SER A 432 25.44 30.36 -20.19
C SER A 432 24.58 31.23 -21.10
N LEU A 433 23.96 30.62 -22.10
CA LEU A 433 23.24 31.32 -23.16
C LEU A 433 21.84 30.74 -23.33
N GLU A 434 20.83 31.61 -23.38
CA GLU A 434 19.45 31.22 -23.70
C GLU A 434 19.28 31.05 -25.22
N VAL A 435 18.63 29.95 -25.62
CA VAL A 435 18.42 29.62 -27.03
C VAL A 435 17.13 30.28 -27.53
N LEU A 436 17.25 31.17 -28.51
CA LEU A 436 16.17 31.92 -29.13
C LEU A 436 15.77 31.33 -30.50
N PRO A 437 14.57 31.67 -31.03
CA PRO A 437 14.18 31.30 -32.40
C PRO A 437 15.17 31.81 -33.45
N SER A 438 15.22 31.12 -34.61
CA SER A 438 15.99 31.61 -35.76
C SER A 438 15.44 32.97 -36.23
N GLY A 439 16.35 33.91 -36.48
CA GLY A 439 16.01 35.27 -36.93
C GLY A 439 15.65 36.26 -35.81
N ASP A 440 15.76 35.89 -34.53
CA ASP A 440 15.59 36.85 -33.44
C ASP A 440 16.78 37.82 -33.37
N TYR A 441 16.51 39.11 -33.56
CA TYR A 441 17.51 40.18 -33.55
C TYR A 441 18.15 40.41 -32.17
N ARG A 442 17.60 39.80 -31.11
CA ARG A 442 18.15 39.80 -29.75
C ARG A 442 19.25 38.77 -29.54
N ALA A 443 19.44 37.85 -30.49
CA ALA A 443 20.50 36.83 -30.45
C ALA A 443 21.85 37.44 -30.85
N LEU A 444 22.43 38.22 -29.95
CA LEU A 444 23.73 38.85 -30.14
C LEU A 444 24.73 38.14 -29.22
N TRP A 445 25.76 37.49 -29.75
CA TRP A 445 26.95 37.23 -28.94
C TRP A 445 27.66 38.57 -28.68
N PRO A 446 28.02 38.94 -27.44
CA PRO A 446 28.11 38.14 -26.21
C PRO A 446 26.99 38.39 -25.18
N SER A 447 25.80 38.81 -25.62
CA SER A 447 24.70 39.30 -24.77
C SER A 447 23.95 38.23 -23.95
N GLY A 448 24.46 36.99 -23.89
CA GLY A 448 23.82 35.90 -23.12
C GLY A 448 22.76 35.11 -23.89
N THR A 449 22.71 35.23 -25.23
CA THR A 449 21.70 34.58 -26.08
C THR A 449 22.33 33.96 -27.34
N ALA A 450 21.70 32.92 -27.89
CA ALA A 450 22.11 32.25 -29.13
C ALA A 450 20.87 31.81 -29.93
N THR A 451 20.90 31.80 -31.27
CA THR A 451 19.77 31.21 -32.03
C THR A 451 19.88 29.70 -32.10
N VAL A 452 18.74 29.00 -32.23
CA VAL A 452 18.68 27.52 -32.34
C VAL A 452 19.49 26.96 -33.53
N ASP A 453 19.66 27.74 -34.59
CA ASP A 453 20.43 27.40 -35.79
C ASP A 453 21.89 27.88 -35.75
N SER A 454 22.29 28.60 -34.69
CA SER A 454 23.65 29.12 -34.54
C SER A 454 24.69 28.01 -34.35
N TYR A 455 25.94 28.32 -34.70
CA TYR A 455 27.08 27.44 -34.42
C TYR A 455 27.17 27.07 -32.94
N VAL A 456 26.86 28.02 -32.06
CA VAL A 456 26.90 27.84 -30.61
C VAL A 456 25.89 26.79 -30.16
N ALA A 457 24.62 26.87 -30.59
CA ALA A 457 23.60 25.88 -30.23
C ALA A 457 23.96 24.44 -30.66
N ARG A 458 24.76 24.26 -31.72
CA ARG A 458 25.21 22.94 -32.19
C ARG A 458 26.41 22.36 -31.44
N HIS A 459 27.23 23.20 -30.81
CA HIS A 459 28.49 22.78 -30.16
C HIS A 459 28.51 23.02 -28.65
N ALA A 460 27.50 23.69 -28.11
CA ALA A 460 27.35 23.96 -26.69
C ALA A 460 26.81 22.73 -25.94
N VAL A 461 27.08 22.69 -24.63
CA VAL A 461 26.54 21.66 -23.73
C VAL A 461 25.19 22.12 -23.20
N LEU A 462 24.14 21.31 -23.37
CA LEU A 462 22.82 21.61 -22.83
C LEU A 462 22.82 21.45 -21.30
N VAL A 463 22.50 22.53 -20.57
CA VAL A 463 22.57 22.56 -19.11
C VAL A 463 21.20 22.70 -18.43
N ASP A 464 20.23 23.36 -19.07
CA ASP A 464 18.84 23.50 -18.59
C ASP A 464 17.85 23.27 -19.75
N ASP A 465 16.97 22.27 -19.62
CA ASP A 465 15.90 21.95 -20.59
C ASP A 465 14.49 22.31 -20.07
N SER A 466 14.39 23.19 -19.06
CA SER A 466 13.12 23.55 -18.42
C SER A 466 12.18 24.35 -19.32
N ARG A 467 12.72 25.14 -20.27
CA ARG A 467 11.97 26.02 -21.19
C ARG A 467 10.97 26.95 -20.49
N GLU A 468 11.26 27.33 -19.24
CA GLU A 468 10.50 28.33 -18.49
C GLU A 468 11.19 29.69 -18.69
N ALA A 469 10.43 30.74 -19.01
CA ALA A 469 10.95 32.10 -19.07
C ALA A 469 11.60 32.48 -17.73
N HIS A 470 12.68 33.27 -17.78
CA HIS A 470 13.32 33.84 -16.60
C HIS A 470 12.33 34.75 -15.84
N GLU A 471 11.54 34.17 -14.94
CA GLU A 471 10.93 34.93 -13.86
C GLU A 471 12.09 35.36 -12.95
N SER A 472 12.51 36.62 -13.12
CA SER A 472 13.46 37.28 -12.24
C SER A 472 12.98 37.10 -10.81
N SER A 473 13.75 36.33 -10.02
CA SER A 473 13.54 36.18 -8.59
C SER A 473 13.44 37.56 -7.96
N GLU A 474 12.26 37.91 -7.45
CA GLU A 474 12.15 38.97 -6.46
C GLU A 474 13.09 38.62 -5.30
N GLU A 475 14.00 39.55 -5.08
CA GLU A 475 15.01 39.57 -4.04
C GLU A 475 14.30 39.50 -2.68
N VAL A 476 14.14 38.31 -2.10
CA VAL A 476 13.73 38.19 -0.69
C VAL A 476 14.95 38.48 0.16
N THR A 477 15.27 39.78 0.30
CA THR A 477 16.02 40.30 1.42
C THR A 477 15.11 40.36 2.63
N LYS A 478 15.20 39.37 3.52
CA LYS A 478 15.29 39.52 4.99
C LYS A 478 15.32 38.17 5.70
#